data_AF-A0A7W9XL33-F1
#
_entry.id   AF-A0A7W9XL33-F1
#
_cell.length_a   1.000
_cell.length_b   1.000
_cell.length_c   1.000
_cell.angle_alpha   90.00
_cell.angle_beta   90.00
_cell.angle_gamma   90.00
#
_symmetry.space_group_name_H-M   'P 1'
#
loop_
_entity.id
_entity.type
_entity.pdbx_description
1 polymer ?
#
loop_
_entity_poly.entity_id
_entity_poly.type
_entity_poly.pdbx_seq_one_letter_code
_entity_poly.pdbx_strand_id
1 'polypeptide(L)'
;MTEEEMLNQYLRDKQKHKAIKKIDKEDVSLIAMVSMATSYSEHEDVSTLNSSFEECFELLKAARDGVISLKEVEGKFEQNKAVVISLLEKDRASLLSEILDEKFEQYQAISLDPTKIEIAARMRSVAFSLKKNIDKARRYDLTAEVIKTVKSKFFEISLNLLKTKVNDSSDLILLCVASIIENPIRLSIHNIELDLEWEKFPLKWYSYKFTVTDSRKYFKLYKWGESLDFFIERYIEHHLETINKQFKDHFFHRLKIMDQMVNDTVSCYKNELFSSCLCTILPLIEGALWAFADYYNFIEKNLFTEIDGKKHIRLLNGKLAKDYTIGDLLKRTVLSEFFDDNFISYFCDELYNERNPILHGKEVEGFCKINAAKKLLTFDFLSDRMEMYFKEVNERQMDMLLGETILNKLLAGEPMSDEDHVSLSSNSRKMLEIKNSTI
;
A
#
# COMPACT_ATOMS: atom_id res chain seq x y z
N MET A 1 6.19 -8.86 -22.78
CA MET A 1 7.20 -9.73 -22.16
C MET A 1 7.24 -11.12 -22.82
N THR A 2 8.39 -11.52 -23.36
CA THR A 2 8.67 -12.92 -23.78
C THR A 2 8.98 -13.79 -22.56
N GLU A 3 8.93 -15.11 -22.71
CA GLU A 3 9.32 -16.05 -21.63
C GLU A 3 10.78 -15.81 -21.16
N GLU A 4 11.65 -15.37 -22.08
CA GLU A 4 13.04 -15.00 -21.80
C GLU A 4 13.16 -13.74 -20.94
N GLU A 5 12.39 -12.69 -21.24
CA GLU A 5 12.37 -11.45 -20.45
C GLU A 5 11.86 -11.71 -19.02
N MET A 6 10.84 -12.58 -18.87
CA MET A 6 10.33 -13.03 -17.57
C MET A 6 11.43 -13.73 -16.76
N LEU A 7 12.14 -14.66 -17.38
CA LEU A 7 13.24 -15.39 -16.76
C LEU A 7 14.38 -14.47 -16.35
N ASN A 8 14.78 -13.53 -17.21
CA ASN A 8 15.84 -12.58 -16.92
C ASN A 8 15.46 -11.63 -15.78
N GLN A 9 14.22 -11.14 -15.74
CA GLN A 9 13.74 -10.31 -14.65
C GLN A 9 13.74 -11.08 -13.32
N TYR A 10 13.20 -12.29 -13.33
CA TYR A 10 13.18 -13.18 -12.17
C TYR A 10 14.59 -13.49 -11.64
N LEU A 11 15.54 -13.83 -12.53
CA LEU A 11 16.92 -14.09 -12.14
C LEU A 11 17.60 -12.85 -11.56
N ARG A 12 17.39 -11.67 -12.15
CA ARG A 12 17.90 -10.40 -11.62
C ARG A 12 17.36 -10.13 -10.21
N ASP A 13 16.08 -10.37 -9.98
CA ASP A 13 15.46 -10.15 -8.67
C ASP A 13 15.98 -11.17 -7.63
N LYS A 14 16.17 -12.45 -7.99
CA LYS A 14 16.82 -13.44 -7.10
C LYS A 14 18.29 -13.10 -6.82
N GLN A 15 19.03 -12.57 -7.80
CA GLN A 15 20.40 -12.09 -7.61
C GLN A 15 20.46 -10.90 -6.64
N LYS A 16 19.56 -9.92 -6.78
CA LYS A 16 19.43 -8.80 -5.83
C LYS A 16 19.15 -9.30 -4.42
N HIS A 17 18.21 -10.23 -4.24
CA HIS A 17 17.94 -10.84 -2.94
C HIS A 17 19.16 -11.55 -2.36
N LYS A 18 19.92 -12.29 -3.20
CA LYS A 18 21.17 -12.93 -2.79
C LYS A 18 22.25 -11.91 -2.41
N ALA A 19 22.33 -10.78 -3.11
CA ALA A 19 23.25 -9.69 -2.79
C ALA A 19 22.88 -9.00 -1.46
N ILE A 20 21.60 -8.71 -1.23
CA ILE A 20 21.11 -8.13 0.04
C ILE A 20 21.44 -9.07 1.21
N LYS A 21 21.29 -10.39 1.05
CA LYS A 21 21.68 -11.38 2.07
C LYS A 21 23.18 -11.41 2.40
N LYS A 22 24.04 -10.82 1.57
CA LYS A 22 25.50 -10.70 1.81
C LYS A 22 25.89 -9.40 2.50
N ILE A 23 24.99 -8.42 2.58
CA ILE A 23 25.23 -7.19 3.32
C ILE A 23 25.28 -7.54 4.82
N ASP A 24 26.17 -6.87 5.57
CA ASP A 24 26.26 -7.07 7.01
C ASP A 24 24.91 -6.73 7.68
N LYS A 25 24.53 -7.50 8.70
CA LYS A 25 23.25 -7.31 9.38
C LYS A 25 23.15 -5.94 10.04
N GLU A 26 24.27 -5.40 10.53
CA GLU A 26 24.31 -4.06 11.12
C GLU A 26 24.06 -2.98 10.07
N ASP A 27 24.62 -3.11 8.87
CA ASP A 27 24.39 -2.19 7.76
C ASP A 27 22.95 -2.26 7.24
N VAL A 28 22.39 -3.47 7.12
CA VAL A 28 20.97 -3.64 6.75
C VAL A 28 20.07 -2.97 7.79
N SER A 29 20.36 -3.16 9.08
CA SER A 29 19.62 -2.52 10.17
C SER A 29 19.74 -0.99 10.09
N LEU A 30 20.95 -0.47 9.88
CA LEU A 30 21.18 0.96 9.77
C LEU A 30 20.42 1.59 8.58
N ILE A 31 20.48 0.96 7.40
CA ILE A 31 19.76 1.41 6.21
C ILE A 31 18.24 1.43 6.48
N ALA A 32 17.73 0.38 7.14
CA ALA A 32 16.32 0.33 7.53
C ALA A 32 15.95 1.47 8.49
N MET A 33 16.76 1.74 9.52
CA MET A 33 16.52 2.82 10.48
C MET A 33 16.58 4.21 9.85
N VAL A 34 17.52 4.44 8.94
CA VAL A 34 17.63 5.70 8.17
C VAL A 34 16.40 5.88 7.29
N SER A 35 15.98 4.82 6.60
CA SER A 35 14.79 4.84 5.74
C SER A 35 13.52 5.11 6.56
N MET A 36 13.39 4.49 7.72
CA MET A 36 12.29 4.74 8.65
C MET A 36 12.31 6.18 9.17
N ALA A 37 13.45 6.66 9.68
CA ALA A 37 13.56 8.02 10.23
C ALA A 37 13.14 9.07 9.21
N THR A 38 13.66 8.96 7.99
CA THR A 38 13.37 9.89 6.89
C THR A 38 11.95 9.75 6.34
N SER A 39 11.36 8.56 6.39
CA SER A 39 9.98 8.34 5.94
C SER A 39 8.93 8.79 6.96
N TYR A 40 9.22 8.70 8.26
CA TYR A 40 8.26 9.00 9.33
C TYR A 40 8.34 10.43 9.87
N SER A 41 9.31 11.22 9.45
CA SER A 41 9.42 12.64 9.81
C SER A 41 9.57 13.52 8.56
N GLU A 42 8.83 14.63 8.49
CA GLU A 42 9.04 15.63 7.46
C GLU A 42 10.06 16.66 7.93
N HIS A 43 10.98 17.08 7.05
CA HIS A 43 11.86 18.22 7.35
C HIS A 43 11.07 19.55 7.50
N GLU A 44 9.90 19.68 6.86
CA GLU A 44 9.04 20.87 6.99
C GLU A 44 8.29 20.94 8.34
N ASP A 45 7.91 19.78 8.91
CA ASP A 45 7.36 19.71 10.26
C ASP A 45 8.37 20.18 11.32
N VAL A 46 9.67 20.10 11.00
CA VAL A 46 10.76 20.58 11.86
C VAL A 46 10.76 22.12 12.02
N SER A 47 10.09 22.86 11.15
CA SER A 47 10.00 24.32 11.28
C SER A 47 8.92 24.81 12.27
N THR A 48 8.04 23.92 12.74
CA THR A 48 6.91 24.24 13.65
C THR A 48 7.16 23.86 15.11
N LEU A 49 8.42 23.58 15.43
CA LEU A 49 8.77 22.80 16.60
C LEU A 49 8.80 23.61 17.89
N ASN A 50 8.29 22.97 18.93
CA ASN A 50 8.19 23.49 20.29
C ASN A 50 9.48 23.20 21.08
N SER A 51 9.56 23.70 22.31
CA SER A 51 10.69 23.48 23.21
C SER A 51 10.99 22.00 23.52
N SER A 52 10.00 21.10 23.39
CA SER A 52 10.18 19.66 23.65
C SER A 52 10.99 18.98 22.53
N PHE A 53 10.87 19.45 21.29
CA PHE A 53 11.73 18.94 20.23
C PHE A 53 13.18 19.38 20.41
N GLU A 54 13.40 20.67 20.72
CA GLU A 54 14.75 21.21 20.87
C GLU A 54 15.51 20.44 21.95
N GLU A 55 14.82 20.11 23.04
CA GLU A 55 15.33 19.21 24.08
C GLU A 55 15.76 17.85 23.51
N CYS A 56 14.92 17.20 22.70
CA CYS A 56 15.24 15.90 22.10
C CYS A 56 16.42 15.99 21.12
N PHE A 57 16.51 17.07 20.35
CA PHE A 57 17.58 17.28 19.38
C PHE A 57 18.93 17.52 20.06
N GLU A 58 18.98 18.36 21.09
CA GLU A 58 20.20 18.59 21.87
C GLU A 58 20.63 17.33 22.65
N LEU A 59 19.67 16.56 23.16
CA LEU A 59 19.92 15.24 23.75
C LEU A 59 20.62 14.29 22.74
N LEU A 60 20.14 14.25 21.49
CA LEU A 60 20.73 13.42 20.43
C LEU A 60 22.15 13.88 20.05
N LYS A 61 22.39 15.19 19.97
CA LYS A 61 23.76 15.72 19.75
C LYS A 61 24.70 15.33 20.87
N ALA A 62 24.28 15.54 22.12
CA ALA A 62 25.07 15.18 23.29
C ALA A 62 25.39 13.67 23.31
N ALA A 63 24.45 12.81 22.93
CA ALA A 63 24.69 11.37 22.83
C ALA A 63 25.62 11.00 21.67
N ARG A 64 25.46 11.62 20.49
CA ARG A 64 26.34 11.45 19.32
C ARG A 64 27.79 11.80 19.67
N ASP A 65 27.96 12.90 20.39
CA ASP A 65 29.26 13.47 20.76
C ASP A 65 29.85 12.80 22.02
N GLY A 66 29.14 11.85 22.62
CA GLY A 66 29.58 11.06 23.77
C GLY A 66 29.54 11.80 25.12
N VAL A 67 28.85 12.94 25.17
CA VAL A 67 28.64 13.75 26.39
C VAL A 67 27.67 13.06 27.35
N ILE A 68 26.65 12.40 26.81
CA ILE A 68 25.68 11.60 27.58
C ILE A 68 25.59 10.18 27.04
N SER A 69 24.98 9.28 27.81
CA SER A 69 24.78 7.90 27.38
C SER A 69 23.61 7.75 26.41
N LEU A 70 23.70 6.81 25.47
CA LEU A 70 22.59 6.46 24.58
C LEU A 70 21.33 6.02 25.37
N LYS A 71 21.52 5.43 26.55
CA LYS A 71 20.44 5.00 27.45
C LYS A 71 19.55 6.16 27.92
N GLU A 72 20.10 7.37 28.03
CA GLU A 72 19.30 8.55 28.38
C GLU A 72 18.36 8.93 27.24
N VAL A 73 18.84 8.82 26.00
CA VAL A 73 18.02 9.01 24.79
C VAL A 73 16.92 7.95 24.69
N GLU A 74 17.28 6.68 24.88
CA GLU A 74 16.32 5.57 24.93
C GLU A 74 15.28 5.78 26.04
N GLY A 75 15.72 6.24 27.22
CA GLY A 75 14.84 6.55 28.36
C GLY A 75 13.83 7.64 28.04
N LYS A 76 14.26 8.73 27.40
CA LYS A 76 13.35 9.80 26.94
C LYS A 76 12.35 9.28 25.91
N PHE A 77 12.80 8.45 24.98
CA PHE A 77 11.94 7.88 23.96
C PHE A 77 10.87 6.94 24.53
N GLU A 78 11.24 6.05 25.45
CA GLU A 78 10.30 5.16 26.12
C GLU A 78 9.33 5.92 27.05
N GLN A 79 9.79 7.01 27.68
CA GLN A 79 8.89 7.91 28.41
C GLN A 79 7.83 8.52 27.49
N ASN A 80 8.24 9.09 26.36
CA ASN A 80 7.31 9.71 25.40
C ASN A 80 6.38 8.68 24.77
N LYS A 81 6.86 7.46 24.50
CA LYS A 81 6.02 6.33 24.06
C LYS A 81 4.93 6.02 25.09
N ALA A 82 5.30 5.92 26.37
CA ALA A 82 4.35 5.62 27.43
C ALA A 82 3.23 6.69 27.53
N VAL A 83 3.58 7.96 27.36
CA VAL A 83 2.61 9.07 27.32
C VAL A 83 1.65 8.90 26.14
N VAL A 84 2.16 8.73 24.92
CA VAL A 84 1.33 8.54 23.71
C VAL A 84 0.44 7.31 23.82
N ILE A 85 0.98 6.18 24.28
CA ILE A 85 0.22 4.94 24.49
C ILE A 85 -0.91 5.18 25.50
N SER A 86 -0.63 5.87 26.61
CA SER A 86 -1.66 6.14 27.62
C SER A 86 -2.80 7.01 27.07
N LEU A 87 -2.49 7.99 26.21
CA LEU A 87 -3.51 8.81 25.55
C LEU A 87 -4.36 7.97 24.58
N LEU A 88 -3.72 7.14 23.75
CA LEU A 88 -4.42 6.28 22.79
C LEU A 88 -5.29 5.22 23.48
N GLU A 89 -4.83 4.62 24.58
CA GLU A 89 -5.63 3.66 25.37
C GLU A 89 -6.85 4.36 26.01
N LYS A 90 -6.70 5.63 26.43
CA LYS A 90 -7.83 6.43 26.93
C LYS A 90 -8.86 6.70 25.84
N ASP A 91 -8.41 7.11 24.65
CA ASP A 91 -9.30 7.34 23.50
C ASP A 91 -10.01 6.05 23.08
N ARG A 92 -9.29 4.93 23.07
CA ARG A 92 -9.83 3.61 22.78
C ARG A 92 -10.88 3.17 23.81
N ALA A 93 -10.65 3.43 25.09
CA ALA A 93 -11.62 3.16 26.15
C ALA A 93 -12.88 4.04 25.99
N SER A 94 -12.72 5.31 25.61
CA SER A 94 -13.82 6.22 25.31
C SER A 94 -14.68 5.71 24.15
N LEU A 95 -14.04 5.32 23.03
CA LEU A 95 -14.75 4.74 21.88
C LEU A 95 -15.54 3.49 22.27
N LEU A 96 -14.95 2.62 23.09
CA LEU A 96 -15.62 1.40 23.55
C LEU A 96 -16.83 1.71 24.43
N SER A 97 -16.71 2.70 25.32
CA SER A 97 -17.82 3.20 26.13
C SER A 97 -18.95 3.74 25.26
N GLU A 98 -18.64 4.54 24.25
CA GLU A 98 -19.64 5.06 23.31
C GLU A 98 -20.32 3.98 22.46
N ILE A 99 -19.60 2.93 22.07
CA ILE A 99 -20.14 1.82 21.26
C ILE A 99 -21.09 0.95 22.08
N LEU A 100 -20.72 0.65 23.33
CA LEU A 100 -21.47 -0.22 24.23
C LEU A 100 -22.57 0.52 25.00
N ASP A 101 -22.45 1.83 25.13
CA ASP A 101 -23.42 2.71 25.78
C ASP A 101 -23.75 2.20 27.20
N GLU A 102 -25.03 2.04 27.54
CA GLU A 102 -25.51 1.47 28.81
C GLU A 102 -24.91 0.09 29.17
N LYS A 103 -24.40 -0.66 28.19
CA LYS A 103 -23.81 -2.00 28.41
C LYS A 103 -22.33 -1.96 28.80
N PHE A 104 -21.71 -0.78 28.88
CA PHE A 104 -20.27 -0.65 29.13
C PHE A 104 -19.85 -1.18 30.51
N GLU A 105 -20.57 -0.82 31.58
CA GLU A 105 -20.29 -1.30 32.95
C GLU A 105 -20.42 -2.82 33.05
N GLN A 106 -21.48 -3.36 32.44
CA GLN A 106 -21.68 -4.80 32.35
C GLN A 106 -20.54 -5.48 31.59
N TYR A 107 -20.10 -4.89 30.48
CA TYR A 107 -18.96 -5.38 29.70
C TYR A 107 -17.68 -5.40 30.53
N GLN A 108 -17.37 -4.32 31.25
CA GLN A 108 -16.18 -4.25 32.09
C GLN A 108 -16.16 -5.37 33.13
N ALA A 109 -17.26 -5.53 33.88
CA ALA A 109 -17.38 -6.57 34.90
C ALA A 109 -17.21 -8.00 34.32
N ILE A 110 -17.75 -8.26 33.13
CA ILE A 110 -17.62 -9.56 32.45
C ILE A 110 -16.20 -9.76 31.89
N SER A 111 -15.58 -8.71 31.35
CA SER A 111 -14.26 -8.79 30.70
C SER A 111 -13.11 -9.11 31.67
N LEU A 112 -13.30 -8.84 32.96
CA LEU A 112 -12.35 -9.17 34.02
C LEU A 112 -12.44 -10.63 34.47
N ASP A 113 -13.52 -11.35 34.11
CA ASP A 113 -13.73 -12.76 34.45
C ASP A 113 -13.23 -13.66 33.32
N PRO A 114 -12.12 -14.40 33.50
CA PRO A 114 -11.55 -15.26 32.45
C PRO A 114 -12.52 -16.33 31.95
N THR A 115 -13.51 -16.72 32.75
CA THR A 115 -14.52 -17.73 32.38
C THR A 115 -15.59 -17.18 31.44
N LYS A 116 -15.67 -15.86 31.28
CA LYS A 116 -16.70 -15.17 30.48
C LYS A 116 -16.14 -14.38 29.29
N ILE A 117 -14.89 -14.61 28.91
CA ILE A 117 -14.23 -13.94 27.78
C ILE A 117 -15.07 -14.06 26.49
N GLU A 118 -15.63 -15.24 26.21
CA GLU A 118 -16.48 -15.45 25.03
C GLU A 118 -17.76 -14.60 25.05
N ILE A 119 -18.35 -14.40 26.24
CA ILE A 119 -19.54 -13.57 26.42
C ILE A 119 -19.18 -12.11 26.16
N ALA A 120 -18.08 -11.62 26.73
CA ALA A 120 -17.58 -10.27 26.47
C ALA A 120 -17.27 -10.05 24.98
N ALA A 121 -16.60 -11.01 24.33
CA ALA A 121 -16.27 -10.96 22.92
C ALA A 121 -17.53 -10.91 22.04
N ARG A 122 -18.54 -11.72 22.36
CA ARG A 122 -19.83 -11.71 21.65
C ARG A 122 -20.57 -10.39 21.84
N MET A 123 -20.60 -9.85 23.07
CA MET A 123 -21.23 -8.57 23.36
C MET A 123 -20.59 -7.43 22.55
N ARG A 124 -19.26 -7.41 22.51
CA ARG A 124 -18.48 -6.47 21.69
C ARG A 124 -18.79 -6.63 20.20
N SER A 125 -18.71 -7.86 19.68
CA SER A 125 -18.96 -8.15 18.26
C SER A 125 -20.36 -7.69 17.81
N VAL A 126 -21.40 -7.98 18.61
CA VAL A 126 -22.76 -7.51 18.32
C VAL A 126 -22.81 -5.99 18.28
N ALA A 127 -22.24 -5.30 19.27
CA ALA A 127 -22.25 -3.84 19.30
C ALA A 127 -21.46 -3.20 18.14
N PHE A 128 -20.34 -3.80 17.74
CA PHE A 128 -19.49 -3.34 16.64
C PHE A 128 -20.17 -3.49 15.28
N SER A 129 -20.99 -4.55 15.10
CA SER A 129 -21.72 -4.79 13.85
C SER A 129 -22.92 -3.86 13.61
N LEU A 130 -23.31 -3.06 14.59
CA LEU A 130 -24.42 -2.11 14.42
C LEU A 130 -24.01 -0.98 13.46
N LYS A 131 -24.85 -0.67 12.47
CA LYS A 131 -24.60 0.37 11.46
C LYS A 131 -24.16 1.71 12.06
N LYS A 132 -24.75 2.11 13.20
CA LYS A 132 -24.41 3.36 13.91
C LYS A 132 -22.99 3.39 14.53
N ASN A 133 -22.37 2.22 14.67
CA ASN A 133 -21.11 2.05 15.38
C ASN A 133 -19.94 1.66 14.45
N ILE A 134 -20.18 1.43 13.15
CA ILE A 134 -19.15 0.95 12.22
C ILE A 134 -17.90 1.86 12.24
N ASP A 135 -18.08 3.17 12.14
CA ASP A 135 -16.95 4.11 12.13
C ASP A 135 -16.19 4.14 13.47
N LYS A 136 -16.92 4.06 14.59
CA LYS A 136 -16.31 4.03 15.93
C LYS A 136 -15.56 2.72 16.16
N ALA A 137 -16.12 1.60 15.71
CA ALA A 137 -15.49 0.28 15.76
C ALA A 137 -14.21 0.26 14.94
N ARG A 138 -14.24 0.79 13.71
CA ARG A 138 -13.06 0.94 12.87
C ARG A 138 -11.98 1.78 13.55
N ARG A 139 -12.33 2.95 14.11
CA ARG A 139 -11.37 3.79 14.86
C ARG A 139 -10.81 3.10 16.11
N TYR A 140 -11.63 2.30 16.80
CA TYR A 140 -11.19 1.51 17.96
C TYR A 140 -10.13 0.48 17.56
N ASP A 141 -10.34 -0.24 16.45
CA ASP A 141 -9.40 -1.25 15.95
C ASP A 141 -8.12 -0.59 15.40
N LEU A 142 -8.27 0.51 14.66
CA LEU A 142 -7.16 1.31 14.16
C LEU A 142 -6.28 1.88 15.29
N THR A 143 -6.89 2.35 16.38
CA THR A 143 -6.16 2.82 17.57
C THR A 143 -5.32 1.71 18.17
N ALA A 144 -5.83 0.46 18.17
CA ALA A 144 -5.08 -0.69 18.64
C ALA A 144 -3.85 -1.00 17.75
N GLU A 145 -3.98 -0.89 16.43
CA GLU A 145 -2.86 -1.05 15.51
C GLU A 145 -1.81 0.06 15.69
N VAL A 146 -2.23 1.33 15.86
CA VAL A 146 -1.30 2.44 16.17
C VAL A 146 -0.54 2.16 17.47
N ILE A 147 -1.24 1.76 18.54
CA ILE A 147 -0.62 1.39 19.82
C ILE A 147 0.41 0.27 19.63
N LYS A 148 0.06 -0.77 18.87
CA LYS A 148 0.95 -1.90 18.58
C LYS A 148 2.20 -1.47 17.81
N THR A 149 2.06 -0.59 16.82
CA THR A 149 3.20 0.00 16.09
C THR A 149 4.10 0.80 17.03
N VAL A 150 3.54 1.66 17.88
CA VAL A 150 4.32 2.49 18.83
C VAL A 150 5.02 1.62 19.89
N LYS A 151 4.37 0.55 20.37
CA LYS A 151 4.96 -0.42 21.32
C LYS A 151 6.06 -1.27 20.69
N SER A 152 6.05 -1.43 19.37
CA SER A 152 7.03 -2.27 18.69
C SER A 152 8.47 -1.77 18.85
N LYS A 153 9.42 -2.68 18.71
CA LYS A 153 10.85 -2.38 18.67
C LYS A 153 11.38 -2.22 17.25
N PHE A 154 10.51 -1.91 16.28
CA PHE A 154 10.95 -1.76 14.88
C PHE A 154 11.84 -0.55 14.65
N PHE A 155 11.87 0.42 15.58
CA PHE A 155 12.74 1.58 15.52
C PHE A 155 13.68 1.58 16.72
N GLU A 156 14.98 1.46 16.45
CA GLU A 156 16.04 1.43 17.46
C GLU A 156 17.01 2.59 17.23
N ILE A 157 17.30 3.32 18.30
CA ILE A 157 18.24 4.43 18.28
C ILE A 157 19.62 3.86 18.53
N SER A 158 20.55 4.02 17.59
CA SER A 158 21.92 3.51 17.71
C SER A 158 22.95 4.61 17.46
N LEU A 159 24.15 4.47 18.00
CA LEU A 159 25.24 5.42 17.74
C LEU A 159 25.58 5.52 16.24
N ASN A 160 25.46 4.43 15.49
CA ASN A 160 25.67 4.43 14.04
C ASN A 160 24.60 5.27 13.33
N LEU A 161 23.34 5.17 13.76
CA LEU A 161 22.27 6.03 13.25
C LEU A 161 22.56 7.51 13.54
N LEU A 162 22.97 7.85 14.76
CA LEU A 162 23.25 9.24 15.15
C LEU A 162 24.47 9.85 14.42
N LYS A 163 25.41 9.00 14.00
CA LYS A 163 26.61 9.42 13.24
C LYS A 163 26.39 9.45 11.74
N THR A 164 25.26 8.92 11.25
CA THR A 164 24.97 8.83 9.82
C THR A 164 24.73 10.22 9.25
N LYS A 165 25.38 10.49 8.12
CA LYS A 165 25.17 11.70 7.32
C LYS A 165 24.68 11.29 5.93
N VAL A 166 23.60 11.90 5.49
CA VAL A 166 23.09 11.74 4.11
C VAL A 166 23.79 12.74 3.17
N ASN A 167 24.24 13.88 3.70
CA ASN A 167 24.89 14.97 2.99
C ASN A 167 26.00 15.54 3.90
N ASP A 168 27.08 16.10 3.33
CA ASP A 168 28.28 16.53 4.08
C ASP A 168 28.04 17.57 5.19
N SER A 169 26.87 18.22 5.20
CA SER A 169 26.55 19.37 6.06
C SER A 169 25.24 19.29 6.85
N SER A 170 24.43 18.23 6.73
CA SER A 170 23.09 18.19 7.34
C SER A 170 22.99 17.25 8.54
N ASP A 171 22.55 17.77 9.69
CA ASP A 171 22.05 16.99 10.85
C ASP A 171 20.65 16.37 10.57
N LEU A 172 20.31 16.14 9.31
CA LEU A 172 18.98 15.69 8.86
C LEU A 172 18.50 14.45 9.63
N ILE A 173 19.36 13.43 9.77
CA ILE A 173 19.00 12.22 10.50
C ILE A 173 18.72 12.52 11.97
N LEU A 174 19.51 13.38 12.62
CA LEU A 174 19.25 13.76 14.00
C LEU A 174 17.92 14.51 14.13
N LEU A 175 17.60 15.42 13.21
CA LEU A 175 16.32 16.14 13.19
C LEU A 175 15.15 15.16 13.03
N CYS A 176 15.27 14.20 12.12
CA CYS A 176 14.26 13.18 11.89
C CYS A 176 14.03 12.32 13.13
N VAL A 177 15.12 11.83 13.74
CA VAL A 177 15.07 11.02 14.96
C VAL A 177 14.50 11.83 16.12
N ALA A 178 14.89 13.10 16.27
CA ALA A 178 14.35 14.00 17.30
C ALA A 178 12.83 14.15 17.20
N SER A 179 12.30 14.31 15.99
CA SER A 179 10.86 14.41 15.73
C SER A 179 10.12 13.13 16.14
N ILE A 180 10.71 11.96 15.88
CA ILE A 180 10.14 10.66 16.27
C ILE A 180 10.18 10.47 17.79
N ILE A 181 11.26 10.87 18.45
CA ILE A 181 11.37 10.79 19.92
C ILE A 181 10.35 11.73 20.58
N GLU A 182 10.23 12.95 20.09
CA GLU A 182 9.28 13.95 20.61
C GLU A 182 7.84 13.45 20.50
N ASN A 183 7.45 12.90 19.34
CA ASN A 183 6.12 12.35 19.13
C ASN A 183 6.15 10.95 18.49
N PRO A 184 6.25 9.89 19.31
CA PRO A 184 6.33 8.51 18.84
C PRO A 184 5.12 8.02 18.03
N ILE A 185 3.98 8.72 18.08
CA ILE A 185 2.82 8.38 17.22
C ILE A 185 3.19 8.45 15.73
N ARG A 186 4.24 9.20 15.39
CA ARG A 186 4.77 9.35 14.02
C ARG A 186 5.28 8.03 13.43
N LEU A 187 5.55 7.01 14.25
CA LEU A 187 5.94 5.68 13.77
C LEU A 187 4.80 4.93 13.05
N SER A 188 3.55 5.38 13.19
CA SER A 188 2.41 4.74 12.55
C SER A 188 1.82 5.63 11.45
N ILE A 189 1.74 5.11 10.23
CA ILE A 189 1.01 5.78 9.13
C ILE A 189 -0.47 5.93 9.47
N HIS A 190 -1.04 4.93 10.14
CA HIS A 190 -2.44 4.88 10.54
C HIS A 190 -2.85 5.99 11.52
N ASN A 191 -1.90 6.76 12.07
CA ASN A 191 -2.24 7.88 12.93
C ASN A 191 -3.07 8.96 12.22
N ILE A 192 -2.88 9.15 10.90
CA ILE A 192 -3.63 10.13 10.11
C ILE A 192 -5.10 9.72 9.99
N GLU A 193 -5.34 8.41 9.97
CA GLU A 193 -6.67 7.82 9.81
C GLU A 193 -7.50 7.88 11.10
N LEU A 194 -6.87 8.20 12.24
CA LEU A 194 -7.57 8.43 13.51
C LEU A 194 -8.31 9.78 13.55
N ASP A 195 -7.91 10.72 12.68
CA ASP A 195 -8.52 12.03 12.54
C ASP A 195 -9.93 11.91 11.92
N LEU A 196 -10.89 12.64 12.48
CA LEU A 196 -12.28 12.61 12.03
C LEU A 196 -12.46 13.14 10.59
N GLU A 197 -11.55 13.99 10.14
CA GLU A 197 -11.59 14.54 8.78
C GLU A 197 -11.01 13.58 7.73
N TRP A 198 -10.35 12.50 8.14
CA TRP A 198 -9.79 11.49 7.24
C TRP A 198 -10.84 10.92 6.27
N GLU A 199 -12.06 10.68 6.76
CA GLU A 199 -13.11 10.11 5.91
C GLU A 199 -13.51 10.98 4.72
N LYS A 200 -13.26 12.29 4.84
CA LYS A 200 -13.53 13.29 3.81
C LYS A 200 -12.31 13.61 2.94
N PHE A 201 -11.14 13.04 3.27
CA PHE A 201 -9.92 13.29 2.52
C PHE A 201 -10.04 12.72 1.09
N PRO A 202 -9.95 13.55 0.03
CA PRO A 202 -10.29 13.15 -1.33
C PRO A 202 -9.28 12.17 -1.98
N LEU A 203 -8.09 12.01 -1.40
CA LEU A 203 -7.05 11.09 -1.88
C LEU A 203 -6.84 9.90 -0.93
N LYS A 204 -7.80 9.60 -0.04
CA LYS A 204 -7.66 8.50 0.93
C LYS A 204 -7.42 7.12 0.31
N TRP A 205 -7.93 6.89 -0.91
CA TRP A 205 -7.70 5.66 -1.67
C TRP A 205 -6.30 5.57 -2.29
N TYR A 206 -5.61 6.71 -2.44
CA TYR A 206 -4.29 6.80 -3.06
C TYR A 206 -3.17 7.04 -2.03
N SER A 207 -3.50 7.30 -0.76
CA SER A 207 -2.50 7.66 0.26
C SER A 207 -1.40 6.62 0.44
N TYR A 208 -1.71 5.33 0.26
CA TYR A 208 -0.72 4.25 0.35
C TYR A 208 0.30 4.22 -0.80
N LYS A 209 0.11 5.04 -1.84
CA LYS A 209 1.12 5.28 -2.89
C LYS A 209 2.12 6.36 -2.53
N PHE A 210 1.72 7.26 -1.64
CA PHE A 210 2.59 8.31 -1.17
C PHE A 210 3.53 7.78 -0.09
N THR A 211 4.66 8.45 0.09
CA THR A 211 5.46 8.25 1.30
C THR A 211 4.62 8.62 2.53
N VAL A 212 4.98 8.12 3.71
CA VAL A 212 4.24 8.46 4.95
C VAL A 212 4.26 9.97 5.19
N THR A 213 5.40 10.61 4.93
CA THR A 213 5.56 12.07 4.87
C THR A 213 4.58 12.70 3.89
N ASP A 214 4.61 12.33 2.61
CA ASP A 214 3.72 12.94 1.61
C ASP A 214 2.23 12.78 1.98
N SER A 215 1.84 11.61 2.51
CA SER A 215 0.47 11.37 2.99
C SER A 215 0.06 12.35 4.09
N ARG A 216 0.95 12.61 5.06
CA ARG A 216 0.71 13.56 6.16
C ARG A 216 0.64 14.98 5.66
N LYS A 217 1.59 15.39 4.82
CA LYS A 217 1.61 16.70 4.19
C LYS A 217 0.32 16.98 3.43
N TYR A 218 -0.12 16.08 2.56
CA TYR A 218 -1.34 16.28 1.78
C TYR A 218 -2.59 16.30 2.65
N PHE A 219 -2.66 15.45 3.67
CA PHE A 219 -3.76 15.49 4.62
C PHE A 219 -3.79 16.82 5.39
N LYS A 220 -2.64 17.33 5.86
CA LYS A 220 -2.51 18.62 6.55
C LYS A 220 -2.95 19.80 5.67
N LEU A 221 -2.52 19.82 4.41
CA LEU A 221 -2.93 20.83 3.43
C LEU A 221 -4.45 20.81 3.20
N TYR A 222 -5.03 19.61 3.04
CA TYR A 222 -6.47 19.45 2.94
C TYR A 222 -7.20 20.03 4.16
N LYS A 223 -6.71 19.75 5.38
CA LYS A 223 -7.28 20.31 6.62
C LYS A 223 -7.19 21.83 6.69
N TRP A 224 -6.20 22.43 6.03
CA TRP A 224 -6.08 23.89 5.92
C TRP A 224 -6.94 24.49 4.81
N GLY A 225 -7.70 23.67 4.07
CA GLY A 225 -8.52 24.11 2.95
C GLY A 225 -7.72 24.42 1.69
N GLU A 226 -6.44 24.01 1.65
CA GLU A 226 -5.60 24.16 0.47
C GLU A 226 -6.01 23.16 -0.61
N SER A 227 -5.98 23.60 -1.87
CA SER A 227 -6.25 22.71 -2.99
C SER A 227 -5.12 21.69 -3.15
N LEU A 228 -5.50 20.43 -3.35
CA LEU A 228 -4.55 19.36 -3.67
C LEU A 228 -4.24 19.28 -5.18
N ASP A 229 -4.85 20.14 -5.99
CA ASP A 229 -4.82 20.03 -7.45
C ASP A 229 -3.40 20.16 -8.00
N PHE A 230 -2.60 21.09 -7.45
CA PHE A 230 -1.19 21.24 -7.81
C PHE A 230 -0.39 19.94 -7.63
N PHE A 231 -0.66 19.19 -6.57
CA PHE A 231 0.06 17.94 -6.28
C PHE A 231 -0.37 16.81 -7.20
N ILE A 232 -1.68 16.69 -7.42
CA ILE A 232 -2.25 15.69 -8.34
C ILE A 232 -1.68 15.92 -9.74
N GLU A 233 -1.64 17.16 -10.20
CA GLU A 233 -1.09 17.52 -11.50
C GLU A 233 0.40 17.22 -11.60
N ARG A 234 1.19 17.69 -10.64
CA ARG A 234 2.66 17.49 -10.64
C ARG A 234 3.03 16.01 -10.54
N TYR A 235 2.32 15.24 -9.72
CA TYR A 235 2.53 13.80 -9.62
C TYR A 235 2.27 13.14 -10.96
N ILE A 236 1.13 13.41 -11.60
CA ILE A 236 0.82 12.86 -12.92
C ILE A 236 1.88 13.26 -13.94
N GLU A 237 2.31 14.52 -13.99
CA GLU A 237 3.34 14.96 -14.93
C GLU A 237 4.66 14.17 -14.81
N HIS A 238 5.06 13.80 -13.58
CA HIS A 238 6.23 12.95 -13.35
C HIS A 238 5.98 11.46 -13.63
N HIS A 239 4.73 10.99 -13.53
CA HIS A 239 4.38 9.57 -13.65
C HIS A 239 3.75 9.19 -15.00
N LEU A 240 3.41 10.14 -15.89
CA LEU A 240 2.80 9.86 -17.19
C LEU A 240 3.64 8.93 -18.07
N GLU A 241 4.97 9.09 -18.01
CA GLU A 241 5.89 8.20 -18.76
C GLU A 241 5.95 6.81 -18.14
N THR A 242 5.89 6.73 -16.81
CA THR A 242 5.82 5.47 -16.06
C THR A 242 4.52 4.72 -16.36
N ILE A 243 3.36 5.40 -16.34
CA ILE A 243 2.06 4.82 -16.70
C ILE A 243 2.09 4.25 -18.13
N ASN A 244 2.69 4.98 -19.07
CA ASN A 244 2.83 4.51 -20.45
C ASN A 244 3.81 3.32 -20.56
N LYS A 245 4.88 3.32 -19.76
CA LYS A 245 5.90 2.28 -19.75
C LYS A 245 5.43 0.99 -19.07
N GLN A 246 4.75 1.07 -17.92
CA GLN A 246 4.26 -0.07 -17.16
C GLN A 246 3.36 -0.98 -18.01
N PHE A 247 2.53 -0.38 -18.87
CA PHE A 247 1.72 -1.15 -19.82
C PHE A 247 2.50 -1.74 -20.99
N LYS A 248 3.39 -0.96 -21.59
CA LYS A 248 4.23 -1.43 -22.71
C LYS A 248 5.10 -2.60 -22.28
N ASP A 249 5.64 -2.50 -21.08
CA ASP A 249 6.62 -3.45 -20.63
C ASP A 249 5.93 -4.77 -20.27
N HIS A 250 4.90 -4.86 -19.40
CA HIS A 250 4.64 -6.16 -18.78
C HIS A 250 3.16 -6.61 -18.60
N PHE A 251 3.03 -7.94 -18.68
CA PHE A 251 2.07 -8.84 -18.04
C PHE A 251 0.81 -9.32 -18.74
N PHE A 252 0.41 -8.80 -19.90
CA PHE A 252 -0.84 -9.29 -20.49
C PHE A 252 -0.90 -9.30 -22.02
N HIS A 253 -1.08 -10.49 -22.61
CA HIS A 253 -1.60 -10.58 -23.97
C HIS A 253 -3.07 -10.11 -24.08
N ARG A 254 -3.85 -10.14 -22.98
CA ARG A 254 -5.26 -9.70 -22.97
C ARG A 254 -5.45 -8.19 -22.79
N LEU A 255 -4.53 -7.51 -22.11
CA LEU A 255 -4.44 -6.05 -21.99
C LEU A 255 -3.63 -5.41 -23.11
N LYS A 256 -2.85 -6.15 -23.91
CA LYS A 256 -2.24 -5.63 -25.15
C LYS A 256 -3.25 -4.94 -26.07
N ILE A 257 -4.52 -5.37 -26.03
CA ILE A 257 -5.63 -4.74 -26.78
C ILE A 257 -5.88 -3.31 -26.27
N MET A 258 -5.55 -3.03 -25.01
CA MET A 258 -5.72 -1.76 -24.32
C MET A 258 -4.48 -0.86 -24.43
N ASP A 259 -3.34 -1.33 -24.95
CA ASP A 259 -2.11 -0.54 -25.13
C ASP A 259 -2.37 0.73 -25.96
N GLN A 260 -3.14 0.60 -27.04
CA GLN A 260 -3.51 1.74 -27.87
C GLN A 260 -4.35 2.73 -27.06
N MET A 261 -5.33 2.26 -26.28
CA MET A 261 -6.17 3.11 -25.45
C MET A 261 -5.38 3.82 -24.34
N VAL A 262 -4.36 3.18 -23.77
CA VAL A 262 -3.44 3.80 -22.80
C VAL A 262 -2.66 4.92 -23.48
N ASN A 263 -2.06 4.65 -24.65
CA ASN A 263 -1.31 5.65 -25.42
C ASN A 263 -2.21 6.82 -25.83
N ASP A 264 -3.43 6.54 -26.27
CA ASP A 264 -4.42 7.56 -26.65
C ASP A 264 -4.82 8.40 -25.45
N THR A 265 -5.05 7.78 -24.28
CA THR A 265 -5.38 8.50 -23.04
C THR A 265 -4.25 9.45 -22.63
N VAL A 266 -3.02 8.96 -22.59
CA VAL A 266 -1.83 9.75 -22.22
C VAL A 266 -1.61 10.87 -23.24
N SER A 267 -1.77 10.58 -24.53
CA SER A 267 -1.64 11.58 -25.60
C SER A 267 -2.74 12.64 -25.51
N CYS A 268 -3.98 12.26 -25.21
CA CYS A 268 -5.07 13.21 -24.99
C CYS A 268 -4.75 14.13 -23.81
N TYR A 269 -4.26 13.59 -22.68
CA TYR A 269 -3.88 14.41 -21.53
C TYR A 269 -2.75 15.38 -21.87
N LYS A 270 -1.68 14.90 -22.52
CA LYS A 270 -0.53 15.72 -22.94
C LYS A 270 -0.91 16.83 -23.93
N ASN A 271 -1.90 16.59 -24.77
CA ASN A 271 -2.42 17.57 -25.74
C ASN A 271 -3.60 18.39 -25.19
N GLU A 272 -3.84 18.36 -23.88
CA GLU A 272 -4.92 19.11 -23.20
C GLU A 272 -6.35 18.77 -23.69
N LEU A 273 -6.52 17.60 -24.33
CA LEU A 273 -7.81 17.06 -24.76
C LEU A 273 -8.49 16.31 -23.60
N PHE A 274 -8.82 17.02 -22.52
CA PHE A 274 -9.26 16.41 -21.26
C PHE A 274 -10.59 15.65 -21.37
N SER A 275 -11.53 16.11 -22.22
CA SER A 275 -12.78 15.39 -22.48
C SER A 275 -12.51 14.01 -23.10
N SER A 276 -11.64 13.97 -24.12
CA SER A 276 -11.23 12.72 -24.79
C SER A 276 -10.44 11.82 -23.85
N CYS A 277 -9.56 12.41 -23.02
CA CYS A 277 -8.85 11.69 -21.97
C CYS A 277 -9.83 10.99 -21.01
N LEU A 278 -10.82 11.72 -20.47
CA LEU A 278 -11.85 11.18 -19.58
C LEU A 278 -12.70 10.09 -20.24
N CYS A 279 -13.14 10.32 -21.47
CA CYS A 279 -13.93 9.34 -22.24
C CYS A 279 -13.15 8.06 -22.54
N THR A 280 -11.82 8.12 -22.58
CA THR A 280 -10.96 6.96 -22.86
C THR A 280 -10.55 6.24 -21.57
N ILE A 281 -10.17 6.98 -20.52
CA ILE A 281 -9.66 6.42 -19.26
C ILE A 281 -10.76 5.74 -18.43
N LEU A 282 -12.00 6.26 -18.43
CA LEU A 282 -13.07 5.67 -17.63
C LEU A 282 -13.44 4.24 -18.09
N PRO A 283 -13.65 3.97 -19.39
CA PRO A 283 -13.76 2.60 -19.89
C PRO A 283 -12.50 1.76 -19.67
N LEU A 284 -11.31 2.38 -19.75
CA LEU A 284 -10.02 1.69 -19.55
C LEU A 284 -9.88 1.13 -18.12
N ILE A 285 -10.23 1.93 -17.11
CA ILE A 285 -10.21 1.54 -15.69
C ILE A 285 -11.13 0.32 -15.48
N GLU A 286 -12.37 0.39 -15.95
CA GLU A 286 -13.31 -0.72 -15.81
C GLU A 286 -12.85 -1.97 -16.58
N GLY A 287 -12.39 -1.80 -17.82
CA GLY A 287 -11.86 -2.90 -18.64
C GLY A 287 -10.67 -3.61 -18.00
N ALA A 288 -9.77 -2.85 -17.35
CA ALA A 288 -8.61 -3.40 -16.65
C ALA A 288 -9.04 -4.28 -15.47
N LEU A 289 -10.04 -3.84 -14.70
CA LEU A 289 -10.59 -4.62 -13.58
C LEU A 289 -11.25 -5.92 -14.07
N TRP A 290 -12.00 -5.89 -15.18
CA TRP A 290 -12.57 -7.09 -15.79
C TRP A 290 -11.50 -8.06 -16.28
N ALA A 291 -10.47 -7.56 -16.95
CA ALA A 291 -9.36 -8.36 -17.42
C ALA A 291 -8.57 -8.99 -16.25
N PHE A 292 -8.38 -8.25 -15.16
CA PHE A 292 -7.79 -8.77 -13.93
C PHE A 292 -8.62 -9.90 -13.34
N ALA A 293 -9.95 -9.71 -13.22
CA ALA A 293 -10.86 -10.75 -12.73
C ALA A 293 -10.78 -12.03 -13.57
N ASP A 294 -10.74 -11.90 -14.89
CA ASP A 294 -10.62 -13.04 -15.81
C ASP A 294 -9.29 -13.77 -15.67
N TYR A 295 -8.19 -13.03 -15.51
CA TYR A 295 -6.87 -13.62 -15.29
C TYR A 295 -6.79 -14.33 -13.95
N TYR A 296 -7.24 -13.66 -12.88
CA TYR A 296 -7.29 -14.25 -11.56
C TYR A 296 -8.07 -15.57 -11.58
N ASN A 297 -9.23 -15.59 -12.24
CA ASN A 297 -10.01 -16.82 -12.41
C ASN A 297 -9.31 -17.88 -13.27
N PHE A 298 -8.53 -17.47 -14.27
CA PHE A 298 -7.76 -18.40 -15.09
C PHE A 298 -6.70 -19.15 -14.26
N ILE A 299 -6.06 -18.45 -13.32
CA ILE A 299 -5.04 -19.02 -12.43
C ILE A 299 -5.68 -19.80 -11.28
N GLU A 300 -6.58 -19.17 -10.51
CA GLU A 300 -7.08 -19.68 -9.22
C GLU A 300 -8.41 -20.45 -9.34
N LYS A 301 -9.12 -20.34 -10.47
CA LYS A 301 -10.37 -21.07 -10.80
C LYS A 301 -11.49 -21.01 -9.76
N ASN A 302 -11.53 -19.94 -8.97
CA ASN A 302 -12.42 -19.80 -7.81
C ASN A 302 -13.37 -18.58 -7.90
N LEU A 303 -13.28 -17.76 -8.95
CA LEU A 303 -14.05 -16.52 -9.05
C LEU A 303 -15.33 -16.67 -9.88
N PHE A 304 -15.22 -17.33 -11.05
CA PHE A 304 -16.33 -17.53 -11.96
C PHE A 304 -16.72 -19.00 -12.06
N THR A 305 -18.00 -19.26 -12.24
CA THR A 305 -18.53 -20.61 -12.50
C THR A 305 -19.58 -20.52 -13.60
N GLU A 306 -19.45 -21.39 -14.60
CA GLU A 306 -20.40 -21.44 -15.71
C GLU A 306 -21.49 -22.48 -15.41
N ILE A 307 -22.74 -22.04 -15.47
CA ILE A 307 -23.94 -22.88 -15.28
C ILE A 307 -24.89 -22.55 -16.42
N ASP A 308 -25.29 -23.56 -17.19
CA ASP A 308 -26.20 -23.42 -18.34
C ASP A 308 -25.72 -22.37 -19.37
N GLY A 309 -24.41 -22.32 -19.63
CA GLY A 309 -23.80 -21.34 -20.54
C GLY A 309 -23.78 -19.91 -20.00
N LYS A 310 -24.10 -19.70 -18.72
CA LYS A 310 -24.08 -18.39 -18.06
C LYS A 310 -23.01 -18.34 -16.98
N LYS A 311 -22.19 -17.28 -17.04
CA LYS A 311 -21.16 -16.99 -16.05
C LYS A 311 -21.81 -16.46 -14.77
N HIS A 312 -21.48 -17.06 -13.64
CA HIS A 312 -21.86 -16.63 -12.29
C HIS A 312 -20.61 -16.26 -11.51
N ILE A 313 -20.70 -15.31 -10.58
CA ILE A 313 -19.63 -15.03 -9.62
C ILE A 313 -19.80 -15.85 -8.35
N ARG A 314 -18.68 -16.30 -7.78
CA ARG A 314 -18.64 -16.91 -6.45
C ARG A 314 -18.43 -15.82 -5.40
N LEU A 315 -19.43 -15.67 -4.53
CA LEU A 315 -19.37 -14.74 -3.41
C LEU A 315 -18.48 -15.29 -2.28
N LEU A 316 -17.98 -14.43 -1.40
CA LEU A 316 -17.19 -14.82 -0.21
C LEU A 316 -17.90 -15.85 0.69
N ASN A 317 -19.23 -15.83 0.72
CA ASN A 317 -20.04 -16.81 1.46
C ASN A 317 -20.28 -18.13 0.72
N GLY A 318 -19.61 -18.36 -0.41
CA GLY A 318 -19.71 -19.56 -1.25
C GLY A 318 -20.95 -19.60 -2.16
N LYS A 319 -21.89 -18.66 -2.05
CA LYS A 319 -23.06 -18.60 -2.94
C LYS A 319 -22.67 -18.12 -4.33
N LEU A 320 -23.46 -18.52 -5.32
CA LEU A 320 -23.33 -18.04 -6.69
C LEU A 320 -24.31 -16.90 -6.96
N ALA A 321 -23.85 -15.86 -7.63
CA ALA A 321 -24.68 -14.75 -8.08
C ALA A 321 -24.65 -14.61 -9.61
N LYS A 322 -25.82 -14.39 -10.19
CA LYS A 322 -26.03 -13.97 -11.58
C LYS A 322 -26.21 -12.45 -11.65
N ASP A 323 -26.19 -11.89 -12.86
CA ASP A 323 -26.49 -10.48 -13.13
C ASP A 323 -25.65 -9.51 -12.26
N TYR A 324 -24.37 -9.78 -12.15
CA TYR A 324 -23.43 -9.06 -11.29
C TYR A 324 -22.77 -7.88 -12.02
N THR A 325 -22.42 -6.86 -11.25
CA THR A 325 -21.64 -5.70 -11.70
C THR A 325 -20.16 -5.84 -11.35
N ILE A 326 -19.32 -4.95 -11.89
CA ILE A 326 -17.93 -4.85 -11.44
C ILE A 326 -17.84 -4.45 -9.95
N GLY A 327 -18.81 -3.68 -9.46
CA GLY A 327 -18.92 -3.36 -8.04
C GLY A 327 -19.21 -4.59 -7.18
N ASP A 328 -20.03 -5.52 -7.65
CA ASP A 328 -20.26 -6.80 -6.96
C ASP A 328 -18.99 -7.66 -6.90
N LEU A 329 -18.21 -7.67 -7.99
CA LEU A 329 -16.91 -8.34 -8.03
C LEU A 329 -15.98 -7.77 -6.95
N LEU A 330 -15.82 -6.45 -6.91
CA LEU A 330 -14.92 -5.79 -5.96
C LEU A 330 -15.40 -5.91 -4.51
N LYS A 331 -16.71 -5.78 -4.23
CA LYS A 331 -17.25 -5.73 -2.86
C LYS A 331 -17.53 -7.11 -2.25
N ARG A 332 -17.78 -8.16 -3.07
CA ARG A 332 -18.44 -9.40 -2.58
C ARG A 332 -17.71 -10.69 -2.94
N THR A 333 -16.56 -10.59 -3.60
CA THR A 333 -15.74 -11.75 -3.98
C THR A 333 -14.34 -11.64 -3.39
N VAL A 334 -13.50 -12.65 -3.65
CA VAL A 334 -12.08 -12.65 -3.24
C VAL A 334 -11.29 -11.48 -3.84
N LEU A 335 -11.79 -10.80 -4.89
CA LEU A 335 -11.16 -9.58 -5.40
C LEU A 335 -11.14 -8.42 -4.38
N SER A 336 -12.04 -8.44 -3.38
CA SER A 336 -12.03 -7.47 -2.27
C SER A 336 -10.74 -7.50 -1.45
N GLU A 337 -9.97 -8.60 -1.48
CA GLU A 337 -8.72 -8.72 -0.73
C GLU A 337 -7.53 -8.06 -1.46
N PHE A 338 -7.67 -7.76 -2.75
CA PHE A 338 -6.61 -7.17 -3.58
C PHE A 338 -6.64 -5.64 -3.64
N PHE A 339 -7.80 -5.05 -3.33
CA PHE A 339 -8.01 -3.62 -3.33
C PHE A 339 -8.50 -3.19 -1.96
N ASP A 340 -7.97 -2.09 -1.42
CA ASP A 340 -8.41 -1.59 -0.12
C ASP A 340 -9.85 -1.01 -0.16
N ASP A 341 -10.51 -1.00 0.99
CA ASP A 341 -11.90 -0.54 1.13
C ASP A 341 -12.09 0.92 0.69
N ASN A 342 -11.05 1.76 0.85
CA ASN A 342 -11.10 3.15 0.41
C ASN A 342 -11.17 3.23 -1.11
N PHE A 343 -10.35 2.46 -1.82
CA PHE A 343 -10.42 2.35 -3.28
C PHE A 343 -11.76 1.79 -3.74
N ILE A 344 -12.24 0.70 -3.13
CA ILE A 344 -13.51 0.06 -3.54
C ILE A 344 -14.67 1.04 -3.38
N SER A 345 -14.70 1.79 -2.28
CA SER A 345 -15.71 2.82 -2.03
C SER A 345 -15.62 3.95 -3.04
N TYR A 346 -14.43 4.51 -3.27
CA TYR A 346 -14.21 5.55 -4.29
C TYR A 346 -14.63 5.09 -5.68
N PHE A 347 -14.22 3.88 -6.09
CA PHE A 347 -14.55 3.36 -7.41
C PHE A 347 -16.07 3.16 -7.58
N CYS A 348 -16.72 2.51 -6.62
CA CYS A 348 -18.13 2.15 -6.75
C CYS A 348 -19.08 3.32 -6.53
N ASP A 349 -18.74 4.21 -5.60
CA ASP A 349 -19.67 5.22 -5.10
C ASP A 349 -19.43 6.59 -5.76
N GLU A 350 -18.23 6.84 -6.28
CA GLU A 350 -17.89 8.07 -7.00
C GLU A 350 -17.66 7.80 -8.50
N LEU A 351 -16.61 7.05 -8.83
CA LEU A 351 -16.14 6.93 -10.23
C LEU A 351 -17.16 6.25 -11.15
N TYR A 352 -17.82 5.19 -10.67
CA TYR A 352 -18.84 4.48 -11.45
C TYR A 352 -20.08 5.35 -11.69
N ASN A 353 -20.46 6.18 -10.70
CA ASN A 353 -21.59 7.09 -10.79
C ASN A 353 -21.29 8.27 -11.72
N GLU A 354 -20.06 8.79 -11.71
CA GLU A 354 -19.58 9.85 -12.60
C GLU A 354 -19.47 9.39 -14.06
N ARG A 355 -19.12 8.11 -14.27
CA ARG A 355 -18.91 7.55 -15.62
C ARG A 355 -20.14 7.67 -16.50
N ASN A 356 -21.32 7.28 -16.00
CA ASN A 356 -22.52 7.17 -16.83
C ASN A 356 -22.97 8.52 -17.43
N PRO A 357 -23.11 9.61 -16.65
CA PRO A 357 -23.42 10.93 -17.19
C PRO A 357 -22.40 11.42 -18.22
N ILE A 358 -21.11 11.26 -17.95
CA ILE A 358 -20.01 11.67 -18.85
C ILE A 358 -20.10 10.94 -20.19
N LEU A 359 -20.20 9.60 -20.17
CA LEU A 359 -20.24 8.80 -21.40
C LEU A 359 -21.53 8.99 -22.21
N HIS A 360 -22.59 9.51 -21.59
CA HIS A 360 -23.83 9.88 -22.26
C HIS A 360 -23.93 11.37 -22.60
N GLY A 361 -22.84 12.15 -22.41
CA GLY A 361 -22.80 13.58 -22.74
C GLY A 361 -23.73 14.46 -21.90
N LYS A 362 -24.13 13.98 -20.71
CA LYS A 362 -25.04 14.69 -19.80
C LYS A 362 -24.31 15.63 -18.84
N GLU A 363 -23.02 15.38 -18.58
CA GLU A 363 -22.18 16.22 -17.74
C GLU A 363 -20.86 16.54 -18.48
N VAL A 364 -20.65 17.83 -18.73
CA VAL A 364 -19.45 18.36 -19.42
C VAL A 364 -18.61 19.28 -18.54
N GLU A 365 -19.16 19.73 -17.40
CA GLU A 365 -18.47 20.63 -16.46
C GLU A 365 -17.24 19.97 -15.81
N GLY A 366 -17.19 18.63 -15.78
CA GLY A 366 -16.06 17.84 -15.29
C GLY A 366 -14.90 17.65 -16.28
N PHE A 367 -14.94 18.22 -17.49
CA PHE A 367 -13.89 18.08 -18.51
C PHE A 367 -12.70 19.01 -18.26
N CYS A 368 -12.04 18.84 -17.12
CA CYS A 368 -10.90 19.66 -16.70
C CYS A 368 -9.64 18.82 -16.46
N LYS A 369 -8.48 19.49 -16.48
CA LYS A 369 -7.16 18.88 -16.25
C LYS A 369 -7.14 18.05 -14.97
N ILE A 370 -7.62 18.64 -13.87
CA ILE A 370 -7.60 17.98 -12.56
C ILE A 370 -8.44 16.70 -12.51
N ASN A 371 -9.62 16.68 -13.14
CA ASN A 371 -10.44 15.47 -13.14
C ASN A 371 -9.77 14.38 -13.99
N ALA A 372 -9.25 14.73 -15.17
CA ALA A 372 -8.47 13.80 -15.99
C ALA A 372 -7.26 13.24 -15.24
N ALA A 373 -6.54 14.09 -14.50
CA ALA A 373 -5.40 13.69 -13.67
C ALA A 373 -5.82 12.70 -12.56
N LYS A 374 -6.94 12.95 -11.87
CA LYS A 374 -7.47 12.01 -10.85
C LYS A 374 -7.79 10.64 -11.44
N LYS A 375 -8.36 10.58 -12.65
CA LYS A 375 -8.64 9.31 -13.33
C LYS A 375 -7.37 8.60 -13.80
N LEU A 376 -6.35 9.34 -14.24
CA LEU A 376 -5.03 8.78 -14.49
C LEU A 376 -4.38 8.22 -13.22
N LEU A 377 -4.51 8.89 -12.07
CA LEU A 377 -4.04 8.36 -10.78
C LEU A 377 -4.78 7.08 -10.39
N THR A 378 -6.09 7.02 -10.65
CA THR A 378 -6.88 5.81 -10.40
C THR A 378 -6.34 4.65 -11.23
N PHE A 379 -6.03 4.92 -12.50
CA PHE A 379 -5.48 3.92 -13.39
C PHE A 379 -4.07 3.48 -13.00
N ASP A 380 -3.20 4.40 -12.61
CA ASP A 380 -1.87 4.13 -12.05
C ASP A 380 -1.95 3.22 -10.81
N PHE A 381 -2.84 3.54 -9.86
CA PHE A 381 -3.09 2.71 -8.69
C PHE A 381 -3.47 1.27 -9.06
N LEU A 382 -4.42 1.11 -10.00
CA LEU A 382 -4.86 -0.19 -10.47
C LEU A 382 -3.73 -0.97 -11.12
N SER A 383 -2.95 -0.31 -11.97
CA SER A 383 -1.84 -0.92 -12.72
C SER A 383 -0.83 -1.53 -11.77
N ASP A 384 -0.44 -0.79 -10.74
CA ASP A 384 0.51 -1.28 -9.76
C ASP A 384 -0.04 -2.43 -8.93
N ARG A 385 -1.31 -2.38 -8.50
CA ARG A 385 -1.94 -3.49 -7.75
C ARG A 385 -1.97 -4.77 -8.57
N MET A 386 -2.30 -4.66 -9.85
CA MET A 386 -2.31 -5.79 -10.79
C MET A 386 -0.88 -6.31 -11.02
N GLU A 387 0.09 -5.42 -11.25
CA GLU A 387 1.51 -5.77 -11.42
C GLU A 387 2.07 -6.55 -10.22
N MET A 388 1.77 -6.11 -9.00
CA MET A 388 2.17 -6.81 -7.77
C MET A 388 1.67 -8.26 -7.75
N TYR A 389 0.38 -8.48 -8.03
CA TYR A 389 -0.19 -9.83 -8.08
C TYR A 389 0.45 -10.68 -9.18
N PHE A 390 0.66 -10.12 -10.37
CA PHE A 390 1.29 -10.88 -11.45
C PHE A 390 2.73 -11.24 -11.14
N LYS A 391 3.49 -10.33 -10.55
CA LYS A 391 4.85 -10.62 -10.12
C LYS A 391 4.85 -11.81 -9.14
N GLU A 392 3.97 -11.80 -8.16
CA GLU A 392 3.85 -12.90 -7.19
C GLU A 392 3.46 -14.24 -7.87
N VAL A 393 2.46 -14.24 -8.75
CA VAL A 393 2.05 -15.45 -9.49
C VAL A 393 3.21 -15.98 -10.35
N ASN A 394 3.91 -15.10 -11.05
CA ASN A 394 5.03 -15.48 -11.92
C ASN A 394 6.22 -16.00 -11.12
N GLU A 395 6.54 -15.38 -9.99
CA GLU A 395 7.58 -15.89 -9.08
C GLU A 395 7.23 -17.29 -8.57
N ARG A 396 5.99 -17.51 -8.12
CA ARG A 396 5.51 -18.85 -7.71
C ARG A 396 5.64 -19.88 -8.84
N GLN A 397 5.24 -19.52 -10.05
CA GLN A 397 5.36 -20.41 -11.22
C GLN A 397 6.83 -20.71 -11.56
N MET A 398 7.71 -19.71 -11.53
CA MET A 398 9.14 -19.88 -11.81
C MET A 398 9.86 -20.70 -10.74
N ASP A 399 9.54 -20.48 -9.46
CA ASP A 399 10.03 -21.30 -8.35
C ASP A 399 9.63 -22.78 -8.55
N MET A 400 8.38 -23.04 -8.98
CA MET A 400 7.91 -24.40 -9.31
C MET A 400 8.59 -24.99 -10.56
N LEU A 401 8.80 -24.19 -11.61
CA LEU A 401 9.30 -24.65 -12.91
C LEU A 401 10.80 -24.94 -12.91
N LEU A 402 11.59 -24.17 -12.16
CA LEU A 402 13.04 -24.29 -12.09
C LEU A 402 13.47 -25.20 -10.93
N GLY A 403 12.81 -25.10 -9.77
CA GLY A 403 13.29 -25.75 -8.56
C GLY A 403 14.64 -25.18 -8.07
N GLU A 404 15.03 -25.55 -6.86
CA GLU A 404 16.17 -24.93 -6.16
C GLU A 404 17.53 -25.23 -6.83
N THR A 405 17.73 -26.45 -7.32
CA THR A 405 19.00 -26.88 -7.94
C THR A 405 19.31 -26.12 -9.22
N ILE A 406 18.34 -26.01 -10.13
CA ILE A 406 18.52 -25.35 -11.43
C ILE A 406 18.63 -23.83 -11.24
N LEU A 407 17.85 -23.27 -10.33
CA LEU A 407 17.96 -21.86 -9.96
C LEU A 407 19.39 -21.53 -9.49
N ASN A 408 19.98 -22.35 -8.62
CA ASN A 408 21.33 -22.11 -8.12
C ASN A 408 22.39 -22.19 -9.23
N LYS A 409 22.29 -23.15 -10.16
CA LYS A 409 23.17 -23.23 -11.34
C LYS A 409 23.05 -21.99 -12.23
N LEU A 410 21.83 -21.57 -12.55
CA LEU A 410 21.56 -20.38 -13.35
C LEU A 410 22.07 -19.08 -12.70
N LEU A 411 21.97 -18.98 -11.37
CA LEU A 411 22.49 -17.83 -10.61
C LEU A 411 24.03 -17.83 -10.51
N ALA A 412 24.67 -18.99 -10.59
CA ALA A 412 26.11 -19.16 -10.58
C ALA A 412 26.76 -19.02 -11.97
N GLY A 413 25.95 -19.04 -13.04
CA GLY A 413 26.44 -19.06 -14.42
C GLY A 413 27.02 -20.43 -14.82
N GLU A 414 26.62 -21.50 -14.11
CA GLU A 414 27.07 -22.85 -14.39
C GLU A 414 26.34 -23.43 -15.63
N PRO A 415 27.04 -24.21 -16.47
CA PRO A 415 26.40 -24.90 -17.59
C PRO A 415 25.41 -25.96 -17.09
N MET A 416 24.27 -26.07 -17.77
CA MET A 416 23.25 -27.08 -17.50
C MET A 416 23.72 -28.44 -18.05
N SER A 417 23.52 -29.52 -17.29
CA SER A 417 23.81 -30.89 -17.75
C SER A 417 22.63 -31.48 -18.53
N ASP A 418 22.89 -32.53 -19.32
CA ASP A 418 21.83 -33.26 -20.03
C ASP A 418 20.77 -33.86 -19.08
N GLU A 419 21.15 -34.24 -17.86
CA GLU A 419 20.23 -34.69 -16.82
C GLU A 419 19.36 -33.56 -16.26
N ASP A 420 19.91 -32.34 -16.14
CA ASP A 420 19.15 -31.15 -15.74
C ASP A 420 18.06 -30.86 -16.79
N HIS A 421 18.41 -30.96 -18.08
CA HIS A 421 17.45 -30.86 -19.18
C HIS A 421 16.35 -31.91 -19.08
N VAL A 422 16.67 -33.15 -18.70
CA VAL A 422 15.69 -34.22 -18.54
C VAL A 422 14.72 -33.98 -17.36
N SER A 423 15.20 -33.39 -16.26
CA SER A 423 14.42 -33.12 -15.05
C SER A 423 13.41 -31.97 -15.18
N LEU A 424 13.57 -31.13 -16.20
CA LEU A 424 12.72 -29.97 -16.49
C LEU A 424 11.41 -30.39 -17.17
N SER A 425 10.30 -29.75 -16.78
CA SER A 425 9.03 -29.90 -17.49
C SER A 425 9.18 -29.50 -18.97
N SER A 426 8.33 -30.02 -19.86
CA SER A 426 8.31 -29.64 -21.28
C SER A 426 8.28 -28.11 -21.50
N ASN A 427 7.68 -27.36 -20.58
CA ASN A 427 7.62 -25.90 -20.64
C ASN A 427 8.93 -25.26 -20.13
N SER A 428 9.54 -25.85 -19.09
CA SER A 428 10.82 -25.36 -18.56
C SER A 428 11.99 -25.60 -19.54
N ARG A 429 11.94 -26.67 -20.37
CA ARG A 429 12.93 -26.90 -21.45
C ARG A 429 12.87 -25.84 -22.54
N LYS A 430 11.66 -25.47 -23.00
CA LYS A 430 11.47 -24.42 -24.02
C LYS A 430 12.00 -23.06 -23.58
N MET A 431 11.81 -22.69 -22.31
CA MET A 431 12.35 -21.42 -21.79
C MET A 431 13.89 -21.39 -21.74
N LEU A 432 14.54 -22.52 -21.46
CA LEU A 432 16.01 -22.62 -21.39
C LEU A 432 16.67 -22.71 -22.77
N GLU A 433 16.02 -23.35 -23.74
CA GLU A 433 16.47 -23.37 -25.15
C GLU A 433 16.52 -21.96 -25.75
N ILE A 434 15.58 -21.08 -25.39
CA ILE A 434 15.58 -19.67 -25.83
C ILE A 434 16.77 -18.90 -25.23
N LYS A 435 17.12 -19.12 -23.96
CA LYS A 435 18.26 -18.44 -23.31
C LYS A 435 19.62 -18.85 -23.91
N ASN A 436 19.77 -20.13 -24.30
CA ASN A 436 21.02 -20.65 -24.85
C ASN A 436 21.23 -20.30 -26.34
N SER A 437 20.19 -19.83 -27.04
CA SER A 437 20.28 -19.37 -28.43
C SER A 437 20.69 -17.89 -28.59
N THR A 438 20.83 -17.16 -27.49
CA THR A 438 21.10 -15.71 -27.46
C THR A 438 22.48 -15.35 -26.85
N ILE A 439 23.32 -16.36 -26.62
CA ILE A 439 24.77 -16.24 -26.37
C ILE A 439 25.47 -16.71 -27.64
#